data_AF-A0A1Z4C2D4-F1
#
_entry.id   AF-A0A1Z4C2D4-F1
#
_cell.length_a   1.000
_cell.length_b   1.000
_cell.length_c   1.000
_cell.angle_alpha   90.00
_cell.angle_beta   90.00
_cell.angle_gamma   90.00
#
_symmetry.space_group_name_H-M   'P 1'
#
loop_
_entity.id
_entity.type
_entity.pdbx_description
1 polymer ?
#
loop_
_entity_poly.entity_id
_entity_poly.type
_entity_poly.pdbx_seq_one_letter_code
_entity_poly.pdbx_strand_id
1 'polypeptide(L)'
;MQTYHPKISVWLTHGRPRKLLADTVSADGRRYRQTPHGFDLTPLLGTDSMVEVRKSVRDATGTFMLSFPDRSVSLMQGGAAGFDSLAAFIEPMDSIEIRLSHSGTTDAAGRYPLVLRGFVTSVARSESIANGVPQRMVRVTGHDYGKVLQLIRLVSAPNGQLDGTLKTVLAYFTRYAKGTEAKTKTVGQFVQEVAEVVINPYLQTMVGQAGQVLKQMAVQADVAASVSLSAKSLSENISLLELLRGVLDVPAFNELYVEDSEAGAILVVRPIPLKDTASGRFLQGEAVQWRIDDKDIEQLSTERSDAGVANYFAVSSRAHADVNQTLTAEDVQTAQDRLGYVNSASAVFGFRAMRMETALLPNQYVRNDNPKKAVIAGNTQKLTDYLRSQSALLAAMNRDNVILDSGSLQLRGDERLKPGCYLKLYRGGRYMGEVYAHTISHRFTLYQSFVSSIVFDRGTLFYERAKAEQSLYPYEQATGGIV
;
A
#
# COMPACT_ATOMS: atom_id res chain seq x y z
N MET A 1 -30.52 2.91 -19.61
CA MET A 1 -29.76 3.31 -18.41
C MET A 1 -29.81 2.14 -17.46
N GLN A 2 -28.68 1.44 -17.25
CA GLN A 2 -28.66 0.27 -16.36
C GLN A 2 -28.74 0.80 -14.92
N THR A 3 -29.73 0.37 -14.16
CA THR A 3 -29.96 0.87 -12.81
C THR A 3 -28.81 0.43 -11.89
N TYR A 4 -28.23 1.40 -11.19
CA TYR A 4 -27.10 1.21 -10.29
C TYR A 4 -27.56 0.45 -9.04
N HIS A 5 -27.05 -0.77 -8.82
CA HIS A 5 -27.47 -1.65 -7.73
C HIS A 5 -26.26 -2.17 -6.95
N PRO A 6 -25.56 -1.30 -6.21
CA PRO A 6 -24.34 -1.67 -5.54
C PRO A 6 -24.67 -2.69 -4.43
N LYS A 7 -23.81 -3.69 -4.28
CA LYS A 7 -23.94 -4.76 -3.30
C LYS A 7 -22.68 -4.85 -2.45
N ILE A 8 -22.87 -5.34 -1.22
CA ILE A 8 -21.81 -5.49 -0.23
C ILE A 8 -21.99 -6.81 0.52
N SER A 9 -20.89 -7.40 0.95
CA SER A 9 -20.89 -8.38 2.05
C SER A 9 -19.74 -8.13 3.01
N VAL A 10 -20.02 -8.20 4.31
CA VAL A 10 -19.04 -8.04 5.39
C VAL A 10 -19.06 -9.25 6.30
N TRP A 11 -17.93 -9.93 6.42
CA TRP A 11 -17.80 -11.15 7.22
C TRP A 11 -16.76 -10.97 8.32
N LEU A 12 -17.08 -11.44 9.53
CA LEU A 12 -16.22 -11.41 10.71
C LEU A 12 -15.85 -12.83 11.13
N THR A 13 -14.58 -13.07 11.43
CA THR A 13 -14.13 -14.30 12.09
C THR A 13 -13.38 -13.96 13.36
N HIS A 14 -13.79 -14.52 14.50
CA HIS A 14 -13.10 -14.26 15.75
C HIS A 14 -11.66 -14.77 15.73
N GLY A 15 -10.72 -13.89 16.03
CA GLY A 15 -9.29 -14.20 16.03
C GLY A 15 -8.88 -15.05 17.23
N ARG A 16 -9.60 -14.92 18.36
CA ARG A 16 -9.31 -15.67 19.60
C ARG A 16 -10.60 -16.12 20.29
N PRO A 17 -10.77 -17.42 20.58
CA PRO A 17 -11.89 -17.88 21.38
C PRO A 17 -11.59 -17.56 22.86
N ARG A 18 -12.07 -16.41 23.38
CA ARG A 18 -11.86 -16.08 24.79
C ARG A 18 -12.64 -17.03 25.68
N LYS A 19 -11.90 -17.67 26.59
CA LYS A 19 -12.46 -18.38 27.75
C LYS A 19 -12.49 -17.51 29.00
N LEU A 20 -11.57 -16.55 29.08
CA LEU A 20 -11.36 -15.67 30.23
C LEU A 20 -11.29 -14.20 29.76
N LEU A 21 -11.89 -13.29 30.52
CA LEU A 21 -11.77 -11.84 30.38
C LEU A 21 -10.62 -11.29 31.24
N ALA A 22 -10.35 -11.93 32.37
CA ALA A 22 -9.21 -11.76 33.25
C ALA A 22 -8.90 -13.12 33.89
N ASP A 23 -7.74 -13.28 34.54
CA ASP A 23 -7.25 -14.58 35.05
C ASP A 23 -8.30 -15.40 35.82
N THR A 24 -9.23 -14.73 36.50
CA THR A 24 -10.30 -15.36 37.30
C THR A 24 -11.72 -15.09 36.77
N VAL A 25 -11.87 -14.31 35.70
CA VAL A 25 -13.19 -13.90 35.18
C VAL A 25 -13.48 -14.65 33.88
N SER A 26 -14.48 -15.52 33.90
CA SER A 26 -14.89 -16.27 32.70
C SER A 26 -15.59 -15.39 31.68
N ALA A 27 -15.31 -15.63 30.41
CA ALA A 27 -16.01 -15.04 29.28
C ALA A 27 -17.29 -15.84 28.98
N ASP A 28 -18.35 -15.18 28.50
CA ASP A 28 -19.52 -15.90 27.98
C ASP A 28 -19.13 -16.64 26.70
N GLY A 29 -18.97 -17.97 26.81
CA GLY A 29 -18.54 -18.83 25.71
C GLY A 29 -19.47 -18.81 24.48
N ARG A 30 -20.69 -18.29 24.60
CA ARG A 30 -21.60 -18.09 23.45
C ARG A 30 -21.13 -16.94 22.55
N ARG A 31 -20.50 -15.90 23.12
CA ARG A 31 -19.98 -14.73 22.37
C ARG A 31 -18.76 -15.09 21.54
N TYR A 32 -17.90 -15.94 22.08
CA TYR A 32 -16.61 -16.29 21.49
C TYR A 32 -16.61 -17.66 20.82
N ARG A 33 -17.79 -18.21 20.56
CA ARG A 33 -17.92 -19.48 19.85
C ARG A 33 -17.47 -19.26 18.40
N GLN A 34 -16.56 -20.11 17.94
CA GLN A 34 -16.12 -20.09 16.57
C GLN A 34 -17.14 -20.81 15.69
N THR A 35 -17.50 -20.17 14.59
CA THR A 35 -18.23 -20.78 13.49
C THR A 35 -17.24 -21.04 12.35
N PRO A 36 -17.34 -22.18 11.63
CA PRO A 36 -16.43 -22.49 10.51
C PRO A 36 -16.42 -21.43 9.41
N HIS A 37 -17.53 -20.69 9.24
CA HIS A 37 -17.75 -19.73 8.17
C HIS A 37 -17.71 -18.26 8.65
N GLY A 38 -17.38 -18.01 9.92
CA GLY A 38 -17.50 -16.67 10.50
C GLY A 38 -18.95 -16.22 10.67
N PHE A 39 -19.14 -14.91 10.84
CA PHE A 39 -20.41 -14.24 11.06
C PHE A 39 -20.65 -13.21 9.96
N ASP A 40 -21.78 -13.31 9.29
CA ASP A 40 -22.21 -12.31 8.30
C ASP A 40 -22.76 -11.08 9.02
N LEU A 41 -22.03 -9.96 8.92
CA LEU A 41 -22.41 -8.67 9.49
C LEU A 41 -23.27 -7.84 8.52
N THR A 42 -23.43 -8.29 7.26
CA THR A 42 -24.17 -7.56 6.22
C THR A 42 -25.61 -7.23 6.62
N PRO A 43 -26.40 -8.14 7.23
CA PRO A 43 -27.76 -7.84 7.66
C PRO A 43 -27.84 -6.77 8.76
N LEU A 44 -26.70 -6.49 9.42
CA LEU A 44 -26.61 -5.51 10.48
C LEU A 44 -26.36 -4.09 9.97
N LEU A 45 -26.06 -3.93 8.68
CA LEU A 45 -25.98 -2.61 8.06
C LEU A 45 -27.38 -1.97 8.05
N GLY A 46 -27.46 -0.71 8.49
CA GLY A 46 -28.68 0.11 8.45
C GLY A 46 -28.54 1.29 7.50
N THR A 47 -29.54 2.17 7.46
CA THR A 47 -29.55 3.34 6.57
C THR A 47 -28.36 4.28 6.79
N ASP A 48 -27.90 4.42 8.04
CA ASP A 48 -26.75 5.27 8.41
C ASP A 48 -25.42 4.49 8.47
N SER A 49 -25.42 3.24 7.99
CA SER A 49 -24.21 2.44 7.91
C SER A 49 -23.34 2.85 6.73
N MET A 50 -22.04 2.84 6.99
CA MET A 50 -21.02 3.12 6.00
C MET A 50 -19.93 2.07 6.08
N VAL A 51 -19.46 1.65 4.92
CA VAL A 51 -18.26 0.83 4.77
C VAL A 51 -17.28 1.58 3.91
N GLU A 52 -16.11 1.88 4.46
CA GLU A 52 -15.02 2.51 3.75
C GLU A 52 -13.79 1.61 3.80
N VAL A 53 -13.14 1.44 2.66
CA VAL A 53 -11.86 0.77 2.51
C VAL A 53 -10.91 1.70 1.80
N ARG A 54 -9.70 1.88 2.31
CA ARG A 54 -8.66 2.71 1.68
C ARG A 54 -7.36 1.92 1.56
N LYS A 55 -6.79 1.88 0.36
CA LYS A 55 -5.47 1.29 0.10
C LYS A 55 -4.56 2.25 -0.66
N SER A 56 -3.26 2.10 -0.46
CA SER A 56 -2.25 2.91 -1.12
C SER A 56 -1.02 2.06 -1.46
N VAL A 57 -0.30 2.41 -2.52
CA VAL A 57 1.05 1.88 -2.78
C VAL A 57 2.14 2.72 -2.07
N ARG A 58 1.75 3.82 -1.43
CA ARG A 58 2.63 4.69 -0.61
C ARG A 58 2.61 4.33 0.89
N ASP A 59 1.65 3.51 1.30
CA ASP A 59 1.53 2.97 2.65
C ASP A 59 1.28 1.47 2.54
N ALA A 60 2.11 0.67 3.22
CA ALA A 60 2.00 -0.78 3.14
C ALA A 60 0.76 -1.34 3.87
N THR A 61 0.04 -0.49 4.60
CA THR A 61 -1.09 -0.89 5.44
C THR A 61 -2.37 -0.22 4.95
N GLY A 62 -3.23 -0.99 4.28
CA GLY A 62 -4.58 -0.56 3.95
C GLY A 62 -5.43 -0.41 5.22
N THR A 63 -6.46 0.43 5.16
CA THR A 63 -7.39 0.66 6.28
C THR A 63 -8.82 0.37 5.88
N PHE A 64 -9.63 0.04 6.89
CA PHE A 64 -11.07 -0.04 6.74
C PHE A 64 -11.79 0.61 7.91
N MET A 65 -13.02 1.02 7.65
CA MET A 65 -13.94 1.56 8.62
C MET A 65 -15.36 1.08 8.33
N LEU A 66 -16.01 0.54 9.34
CA LEU A 66 -17.40 0.11 9.32
C LEU A 66 -18.17 0.90 10.37
N SER A 67 -19.35 1.40 10.02
CA SER A 67 -20.30 1.97 10.97
C SER A 67 -21.62 1.19 10.94
N PHE A 68 -22.13 0.88 12.12
CA PHE A 68 -23.38 0.17 12.32
C PHE A 68 -24.28 0.95 13.29
N PRO A 69 -25.60 1.00 13.06
CA PRO A 69 -26.52 1.36 14.12
C PRO A 69 -26.39 0.35 15.25
N ASP A 70 -26.31 0.84 16.48
CA ASP A 70 -26.20 -0.03 17.65
C ASP A 70 -27.55 -0.65 18.00
N ARG A 71 -27.61 -1.98 17.99
CA ARG A 71 -28.80 -2.76 18.31
C ARG A 71 -28.39 -4.09 18.92
N SER A 72 -29.31 -4.70 19.67
CA SER A 72 -29.15 -6.09 20.09
C SER A 72 -29.04 -6.97 18.85
N VAL A 73 -28.09 -7.89 18.89
CA VAL A 73 -27.68 -8.67 17.73
C VAL A 73 -28.01 -10.13 17.94
N SER A 74 -28.89 -10.69 17.12
CA SER A 74 -29.08 -12.15 17.03
C SER A 74 -28.39 -12.66 15.77
N LEU A 75 -27.10 -12.98 15.87
CA LEU A 75 -26.31 -13.58 14.78
C LEU A 75 -26.35 -15.12 14.80
N MET A 76 -27.07 -15.72 15.75
CA MET A 76 -27.14 -17.18 15.92
C MET A 76 -28.52 -17.70 15.47
N GLN A 77 -28.56 -18.61 14.50
CA GLN A 77 -29.78 -19.34 14.18
C GLN A 77 -30.22 -20.21 15.37
N GLY A 78 -31.42 -19.99 15.90
CA GLY A 78 -32.07 -20.86 16.88
C GLY A 78 -31.89 -20.54 18.38
N GLY A 79 -31.31 -19.39 18.74
CA GLY A 79 -31.14 -18.99 20.16
C GLY A 79 -31.96 -17.77 20.56
N ALA A 80 -32.77 -17.87 21.62
CA ALA A 80 -33.62 -16.80 22.16
C ALA A 80 -32.86 -15.68 22.92
N ALA A 81 -31.53 -15.60 22.83
CA ALA A 81 -30.73 -14.59 23.51
C ALA A 81 -29.83 -13.87 22.50
N GLY A 82 -30.27 -12.69 22.06
CA GLY A 82 -29.42 -11.77 21.31
C GLY A 82 -28.26 -11.27 22.17
N PHE A 83 -27.13 -10.98 21.54
CA PHE A 83 -26.04 -10.23 22.16
C PHE A 83 -26.47 -8.77 22.39
N ASP A 84 -25.85 -8.11 23.36
CA ASP A 84 -26.19 -6.75 23.79
C ASP A 84 -25.91 -5.70 22.70
N SER A 85 -24.70 -5.72 22.13
CA SER A 85 -24.25 -4.79 21.09
C SER A 85 -23.14 -5.43 20.24
N LEU A 86 -23.00 -5.00 18.98
CA LEU A 86 -21.82 -5.32 18.16
C LEU A 86 -20.52 -4.88 18.84
N ALA A 87 -20.55 -3.81 19.63
CA ALA A 87 -19.37 -3.34 20.37
C ALA A 87 -18.88 -4.33 21.42
N ALA A 88 -19.78 -5.18 21.94
CA ALA A 88 -19.46 -6.22 22.91
C ALA A 88 -19.20 -7.59 22.24
N PHE A 89 -19.43 -7.69 20.93
CA PHE A 89 -19.26 -8.90 20.15
C PHE A 89 -17.93 -8.89 19.39
N ILE A 90 -17.62 -7.79 18.69
CA ILE A 90 -16.42 -7.64 17.88
C ILE A 90 -15.23 -7.31 18.76
N GLU A 91 -14.11 -8.00 18.56
CA GLU A 91 -12.88 -7.75 19.29
C GLU A 91 -11.74 -7.23 18.41
N PRO A 92 -10.81 -6.45 19.00
CA PRO A 92 -9.51 -6.22 18.37
C PRO A 92 -8.83 -7.54 17.99
N MET A 93 -8.24 -7.57 16.79
CA MET A 93 -7.63 -8.73 16.14
C MET A 93 -8.60 -9.79 15.60
N ASP A 94 -9.91 -9.56 15.64
CA ASP A 94 -10.82 -10.34 14.80
C ASP A 94 -10.56 -10.06 13.32
N SER A 95 -10.71 -11.10 12.49
CA SER A 95 -10.51 -10.97 11.05
C SER A 95 -11.78 -10.48 10.36
N ILE A 96 -11.62 -9.59 9.39
CA ILE A 96 -12.69 -9.04 8.57
C ILE A 96 -12.41 -9.34 7.09
N GLU A 97 -13.46 -9.69 6.36
CA GLU A 97 -13.49 -9.76 4.89
C GLU A 97 -14.58 -8.81 4.37
N ILE A 98 -14.21 -7.92 3.46
CA ILE A 98 -15.10 -6.93 2.83
C ILE A 98 -15.10 -7.18 1.33
N ARG A 99 -16.30 -7.37 0.78
CA ARG A 99 -16.54 -7.52 -0.66
C ARG A 99 -17.54 -6.49 -1.13
N LEU A 100 -17.32 -5.91 -2.30
CA LEU A 100 -18.18 -4.90 -2.91
C LEU A 100 -18.40 -5.23 -4.38
N SER A 101 -19.58 -4.91 -4.91
CA SER A 101 -19.83 -4.93 -6.34
C SER A 101 -20.66 -3.73 -6.77
N HIS A 102 -20.25 -3.04 -7.83
CA HIS A 102 -21.03 -2.00 -8.48
C HIS A 102 -22.36 -2.51 -9.05
N SER A 103 -22.31 -3.64 -9.75
CA SER A 103 -23.45 -4.18 -10.53
C SER A 103 -24.14 -5.37 -9.84
N GLY A 104 -23.67 -5.76 -8.66
CA GLY A 104 -24.09 -6.99 -7.99
C GLY A 104 -23.56 -8.25 -8.68
N THR A 105 -22.54 -8.13 -9.53
CA THR A 105 -21.89 -9.27 -10.18
C THR A 105 -21.17 -10.10 -9.13
N THR A 106 -21.35 -11.42 -9.21
CA THR A 106 -20.69 -12.39 -8.32
C THR A 106 -19.76 -13.30 -9.11
N ASP A 107 -18.78 -13.88 -8.42
CA ASP A 107 -17.99 -14.99 -8.95
C ASP A 107 -18.85 -16.26 -9.13
N ALA A 108 -18.22 -17.34 -9.62
CA ALA A 108 -18.89 -18.63 -9.82
C ALA A 108 -19.42 -19.26 -8.51
N ALA A 109 -18.92 -18.82 -7.35
CA ALA A 109 -19.37 -19.25 -6.03
C ALA A 109 -20.43 -18.30 -5.42
N GLY A 110 -20.92 -17.32 -6.18
CA GLY A 110 -21.92 -16.37 -5.70
C GLY A 110 -21.37 -15.28 -4.78
N ARG A 111 -20.05 -15.05 -4.75
CA ARG A 111 -19.41 -14.05 -3.89
C ARG A 111 -19.10 -12.78 -4.67
N TYR A 112 -19.34 -11.62 -4.06
CA TYR A 112 -18.94 -10.33 -4.63
C TYR A 112 -17.41 -10.19 -4.70
N PRO A 113 -16.85 -9.33 -5.56
CA PRO A 113 -15.42 -9.09 -5.62
C PRO A 113 -14.81 -8.69 -4.27
N LEU A 114 -13.68 -9.31 -3.94
CA LEU A 114 -12.92 -9.01 -2.73
C LEU A 114 -12.23 -7.65 -2.84
N VAL A 115 -12.43 -6.80 -1.83
CA VAL A 115 -11.80 -5.47 -1.77
C VAL A 115 -10.78 -5.39 -0.65
N LEU A 116 -11.03 -6.03 0.50
CA LEU A 116 -10.08 -6.08 1.61
C LEU A 116 -10.27 -7.29 2.51
N ARG A 117 -9.16 -7.86 2.97
CA ARG A 117 -9.11 -8.70 4.18
C ARG A 117 -8.18 -8.08 5.21
N GLY A 118 -8.54 -8.19 6.48
CA GLY A 118 -7.74 -7.55 7.52
C GLY A 118 -8.12 -7.95 8.93
N PHE A 119 -7.64 -7.13 9.87
CA PHE A 119 -7.85 -7.31 11.30
C PHE A 119 -8.44 -6.04 11.90
N VAL A 120 -9.42 -6.22 12.77
CA VAL A 120 -9.97 -5.15 13.61
C VAL A 120 -8.84 -4.59 14.48
N THR A 121 -8.73 -3.26 14.52
CA THR A 121 -7.81 -2.53 15.40
C THR A 121 -8.56 -1.90 16.56
N SER A 122 -9.69 -1.24 16.31
CA SER A 122 -10.50 -0.66 17.38
C SER A 122 -11.98 -0.81 17.12
N VAL A 123 -12.71 -0.83 18.23
CA VAL A 123 -14.18 -0.85 18.26
C VAL A 123 -14.59 0.28 19.20
N ALA A 124 -15.40 1.20 18.70
CA ALA A 124 -15.90 2.34 19.45
C ALA A 124 -17.43 2.33 19.43
N ARG A 125 -18.03 2.65 20.58
CA ARG A 125 -19.47 2.82 20.72
C ARG A 125 -19.73 4.26 21.13
N SER A 126 -20.56 4.96 20.38
CA SER A 126 -20.97 6.33 20.67
C SER A 126 -22.47 6.39 20.92
N GLU A 127 -22.87 7.11 21.96
CA GLU A 127 -24.27 7.44 22.23
C GLU A 127 -24.42 8.96 22.24
N SER A 128 -25.45 9.46 21.56
CA SER A 128 -25.82 10.87 21.56
C SER A 128 -27.34 11.02 21.57
N ILE A 129 -27.81 12.23 21.87
CA ILE A 129 -29.21 12.60 21.72
C ILE A 129 -29.26 13.73 20.70
N ALA A 130 -29.90 13.49 19.57
CA ALA A 130 -30.11 14.49 18.52
C ALA A 130 -31.61 14.70 18.35
N ASN A 131 -32.08 15.95 18.45
CA ASN A 131 -33.50 16.30 18.35
C ASN A 131 -34.42 15.47 19.28
N GLY A 132 -33.94 15.15 20.49
CA GLY A 132 -34.68 14.35 21.47
C GLY A 132 -34.72 12.84 21.19
N VAL A 133 -34.09 12.38 20.10
CA VAL A 133 -34.00 10.95 19.75
C VAL A 133 -32.61 10.42 20.11
N PRO A 134 -32.51 9.32 20.89
CA PRO A 134 -31.24 8.65 21.12
C PRO A 134 -30.68 8.09 19.81
N GLN A 135 -29.42 8.41 19.53
CA GLN A 135 -28.65 7.84 18.44
C GLN A 135 -27.48 7.06 19.01
N ARG A 136 -27.32 5.82 18.56
CA ARG A 136 -26.25 4.94 19.00
C ARG A 136 -25.58 4.30 17.80
N MET A 137 -24.26 4.35 17.77
CA MET A 137 -23.47 3.84 16.66
C MET A 137 -22.30 3.03 17.17
N VAL A 138 -22.01 1.93 16.47
CA VAL A 138 -20.78 1.15 16.63
C VAL A 138 -19.89 1.41 15.43
N ARG A 139 -18.67 1.87 15.68
CA ARG A 139 -17.64 2.09 14.68
C ARG A 139 -16.53 1.07 14.87
N VAL A 140 -16.24 0.30 13.82
CA VAL A 140 -15.15 -0.67 13.79
C VAL A 140 -14.12 -0.17 12.80
N THR A 141 -12.87 -0.02 13.22
CA THR A 141 -11.78 0.31 12.30
C THR A 141 -10.69 -0.73 12.39
N GLY A 142 -9.97 -0.89 11.29
CA GLY A 142 -8.89 -1.84 11.21
C GLY A 142 -8.01 -1.62 10.01
N HIS A 143 -7.13 -2.58 9.83
CA HIS A 143 -6.10 -2.55 8.80
C HIS A 143 -6.08 -3.87 8.05
N ASP A 144 -5.59 -3.88 6.83
CA ASP A 144 -5.34 -5.12 6.09
C ASP A 144 -4.18 -5.94 6.69
N TYR A 145 -3.75 -7.00 5.99
CA TYR A 145 -2.65 -7.85 6.44
C TYR A 145 -1.31 -7.10 6.56
N GLY A 146 -1.17 -5.88 6.03
CA GLY A 146 -0.03 -4.99 6.28
C GLY A 146 0.19 -4.69 7.76
N LYS A 147 -0.87 -4.78 8.59
CA LYS A 147 -0.81 -4.66 10.05
C LYS A 147 0.21 -5.61 10.68
N VAL A 148 0.38 -6.80 10.12
CA VAL A 148 1.34 -7.80 10.63
C VAL A 148 2.77 -7.25 10.59
N LEU A 149 3.11 -6.48 9.56
CA LEU A 149 4.42 -5.84 9.43
C LEU A 149 4.65 -4.76 10.50
N GLN A 150 3.59 -4.14 11.00
CA GLN A 150 3.63 -3.15 12.09
C GLN A 150 3.73 -3.82 13.47
N LEU A 151 3.10 -4.98 13.63
CA LEU A 151 3.09 -5.74 14.89
C LEU A 151 4.42 -6.43 15.18
N ILE A 152 5.10 -6.94 14.15
CA ILE A 152 6.42 -7.57 14.31
C ILE A 152 7.46 -6.48 14.61
N ARG A 153 8.01 -6.52 15.82
CA ARG A 153 9.02 -5.56 16.31
C ARG A 153 10.39 -6.22 16.42
N LEU A 154 11.42 -5.47 16.04
CA LEU A 154 12.83 -5.82 16.20
C LEU A 154 13.36 -5.14 17.46
N VAL A 155 13.18 -5.81 18.60
CA VAL A 155 13.62 -5.28 19.91
C VAL A 155 14.86 -6.02 20.37
N SER A 156 15.90 -5.28 20.74
CA SER A 156 17.04 -5.80 21.50
C SER A 156 16.68 -5.70 22.98
N ALA A 157 16.40 -6.82 23.66
CA ALA A 157 16.15 -6.80 25.10
C ALA A 157 17.48 -6.82 25.87
N PRO A 158 17.69 -5.92 26.86
CA PRO A 158 18.95 -5.82 27.61
C PRO A 158 19.42 -7.11 28.28
N ASN A 159 18.51 -8.05 28.56
CA ASN A 159 18.78 -9.28 29.31
C ASN A 159 18.42 -10.58 28.57
N GLY A 160 18.21 -10.53 27.25
CA GLY A 160 17.86 -11.74 26.46
C GLY A 160 16.48 -12.37 26.76
N GLN A 161 15.66 -11.73 27.60
CA GLN A 161 14.26 -12.09 27.83
C GLN A 161 13.36 -11.54 26.72
N LEU A 162 13.57 -12.06 25.51
CA LEU A 162 12.62 -11.91 24.40
C LEU A 162 11.73 -13.15 24.34
N ASP A 163 10.47 -12.95 24.01
CA ASP A 163 9.53 -14.02 23.64
C ASP A 163 10.10 -14.84 22.44
N GLY A 164 9.78 -16.13 22.36
CA GLY A 164 10.40 -17.08 21.44
C GLY A 164 10.32 -16.67 19.95
N THR A 165 9.21 -16.05 19.56
CA THR A 165 9.02 -15.53 18.20
C THR A 165 9.94 -14.34 17.92
N LEU A 166 10.05 -13.40 18.86
CA LEU A 166 10.93 -12.21 18.72
C LEU A 166 12.41 -12.60 18.71
N LYS A 167 12.80 -13.63 19.47
CA LYS A 167 14.15 -14.22 19.38
C LYS A 167 14.45 -14.76 18.00
N THR A 168 13.50 -15.43 17.36
CA THR A 168 13.67 -16.03 16.03
C THR A 168 13.83 -14.95 14.95
N VAL A 169 13.04 -13.88 15.01
CA VAL A 169 13.15 -12.76 14.06
C VAL A 169 14.49 -12.03 14.20
N LEU A 170 14.89 -11.67 15.42
CA LEU A 170 16.17 -11.01 15.66
C LEU A 170 17.35 -11.94 15.32
N ALA A 171 17.24 -13.24 15.61
CA ALA A 171 18.26 -14.23 15.28
C ALA A 171 18.40 -14.41 13.76
N TYR A 172 17.31 -14.42 12.99
CA TYR A 172 17.35 -14.48 11.53
C TYR A 172 18.13 -13.28 10.97
N PHE A 173 17.74 -12.05 11.34
CA PHE A 173 18.42 -10.86 10.85
C PHE A 173 19.86 -10.73 11.37
N THR A 174 20.14 -11.18 12.60
CA THR A 174 21.50 -11.21 13.16
C THR A 174 22.37 -12.25 12.46
N ARG A 175 21.84 -13.45 12.16
CA ARG A 175 22.53 -14.49 11.37
C ARG A 175 22.78 -14.00 9.96
N TYR A 176 21.81 -13.33 9.34
CA TYR A 176 22.00 -12.73 8.02
C TYR A 176 23.07 -11.61 8.05
N ALA A 177 23.13 -10.82 9.11
CA ALA A 177 24.12 -9.76 9.28
C ALA A 177 25.52 -10.23 9.71
N LYS A 178 25.64 -11.36 10.44
CA LYS A 178 26.89 -11.82 11.09
C LYS A 178 27.37 -13.21 10.64
N GLY A 179 26.57 -13.98 9.93
CA GLY A 179 26.85 -15.38 9.58
C GLY A 179 27.74 -15.58 8.35
N THR A 180 28.03 -16.85 8.04
CA THR A 180 28.85 -17.32 6.92
C THR A 180 28.08 -17.50 5.60
N GLU A 181 26.78 -17.29 5.60
CA GLU A 181 25.93 -17.31 4.40
C GLU A 181 26.17 -16.08 3.51
N ALA A 182 25.70 -16.13 2.26
CA ALA A 182 25.78 -15.00 1.35
C ALA A 182 25.12 -13.77 1.98
N LYS A 183 25.94 -12.80 2.40
CA LYS A 183 25.52 -11.52 3.03
C LYS A 183 24.78 -10.58 2.07
N THR A 184 24.53 -11.06 0.86
CA THR A 184 23.86 -10.35 -0.22
C THR A 184 22.90 -11.32 -0.88
N LYS A 185 21.62 -10.97 -0.90
CA LYS A 185 20.55 -11.72 -1.57
C LYS A 185 19.83 -10.79 -2.53
N THR A 186 19.28 -11.34 -3.61
CA THR A 186 18.36 -10.57 -4.45
C THR A 186 17.16 -10.12 -3.60
N VAL A 187 16.53 -9.00 -3.95
CA VAL A 187 15.33 -8.51 -3.25
C VAL A 187 14.26 -9.61 -3.19
N GLY A 188 14.03 -10.33 -4.29
CA GLY A 188 13.06 -11.42 -4.34
C GLY A 188 13.33 -12.52 -3.32
N GLN A 189 14.57 -13.01 -3.25
CA GLN A 189 14.96 -14.02 -2.25
C GLN A 189 14.84 -13.49 -0.81
N PHE A 190 15.28 -12.25 -0.57
CA PHE A 190 15.22 -11.65 0.75
C PHE A 190 13.79 -11.52 1.26
N VAL A 191 12.86 -10.99 0.44
CA VAL A 191 11.46 -10.81 0.85
C VAL A 191 10.76 -12.15 1.01
N GLN A 192 11.03 -13.14 0.14
CA GLN A 192 10.50 -14.50 0.26
C GLN A 192 10.91 -15.13 1.60
N GLU A 193 12.19 -15.07 1.96
CA GLU A 193 12.67 -15.64 3.22
C GLU A 193 12.10 -14.91 4.44
N VAL A 194 11.98 -13.58 4.39
CA VAL A 194 11.30 -12.82 5.45
C VAL A 194 9.85 -13.28 5.59
N ALA A 195 9.13 -13.52 4.50
CA ALA A 195 7.78 -14.04 4.59
C ALA A 195 7.74 -15.45 5.21
N GLU A 196 8.61 -16.36 4.80
CA GLU A 196 8.63 -17.75 5.25
C GLU A 196 9.11 -17.94 6.70
N VAL A 197 10.14 -17.20 7.10
CA VAL A 197 10.82 -17.40 8.40
C VAL A 197 10.27 -16.47 9.48
N VAL A 198 9.74 -15.30 9.09
CA VAL A 198 9.28 -14.27 10.03
C VAL A 198 7.77 -14.10 9.99
N ILE A 199 7.21 -13.77 8.83
CA ILE A 199 5.81 -13.31 8.76
C ILE A 199 4.82 -14.49 8.90
N ASN A 200 5.00 -15.56 8.14
CA ASN A 200 4.09 -16.71 8.14
C ASN A 200 4.07 -17.46 9.48
N PRO A 201 5.21 -17.70 10.17
CA PRO A 201 5.20 -18.27 11.51
C PRO A 201 4.51 -17.37 12.55
N TYR A 202 4.67 -16.05 12.43
CA TYR A 202 3.96 -15.09 13.28
C TYR A 202 2.45 -15.15 13.03
N LEU A 203 2.00 -15.16 11.76
CA LEU A 203 0.60 -15.30 11.38
C LEU A 203 -0.03 -16.58 11.93
N GLN A 204 0.65 -17.73 11.80
CA GLN A 204 0.20 -19.01 12.35
C GLN A 204 0.01 -18.96 13.86
N THR A 205 0.92 -18.29 14.57
CA THR A 205 0.82 -18.11 16.03
C THR A 205 -0.33 -17.17 16.41
N MET A 206 -0.51 -16.09 15.65
CA MET A 206 -1.52 -15.07 15.91
C MET A 206 -2.95 -15.59 15.73
N VAL A 207 -3.16 -16.37 14.68
CA VAL A 207 -4.47 -16.94 14.29
C VAL A 207 -4.76 -18.25 15.04
N GLY A 208 -3.72 -18.96 15.49
CA GLY A 208 -3.86 -20.29 16.10
C GLY A 208 -4.49 -21.31 15.14
N GLN A 209 -5.16 -22.33 15.69
CA GLN A 209 -5.91 -23.33 14.90
C GLN A 209 -7.31 -22.87 14.50
N ALA A 210 -7.70 -21.65 14.85
CA ALA A 210 -9.06 -21.15 14.77
C ALA A 210 -9.44 -20.60 13.37
N GLY A 211 -10.50 -21.15 12.78
CA GLY A 211 -11.22 -20.55 11.65
C GLY A 211 -10.52 -20.57 10.28
N GLN A 212 -11.21 -20.01 9.28
CA GLN A 212 -10.75 -19.81 7.90
C GLN A 212 -9.94 -18.50 7.71
N VAL A 213 -9.23 -18.06 8.75
CA VAL A 213 -8.36 -16.87 8.64
C VAL A 213 -7.07 -17.25 7.91
N LEU A 214 -6.56 -16.35 7.05
CA LEU A 214 -5.35 -16.63 6.28
C LEU A 214 -4.14 -16.80 7.20
N LYS A 215 -3.41 -17.89 6.97
CA LYS A 215 -2.24 -18.28 7.79
C LYS A 215 -0.91 -18.02 7.08
N GLN A 216 -0.96 -17.61 5.83
CA GLN A 216 0.19 -17.38 4.98
C GLN A 216 -0.07 -16.18 4.10
N MET A 217 0.99 -15.41 3.89
CA MET A 217 1.06 -14.35 2.89
C MET A 217 2.01 -14.81 1.79
N ALA A 218 1.55 -14.73 0.54
CA ALA A 218 2.40 -14.94 -0.62
C ALA A 218 3.30 -13.70 -0.84
N VAL A 219 4.33 -13.85 -1.67
CA VAL A 219 5.24 -12.75 -2.01
C VAL A 219 5.27 -12.59 -3.52
N GLN A 220 5.23 -11.33 -3.95
CA GLN A 220 5.59 -10.92 -5.31
C GLN A 220 6.66 -9.83 -5.20
N ALA A 221 7.84 -10.08 -5.76
CA ALA A 221 9.00 -9.20 -5.58
C ALA A 221 9.80 -9.07 -6.89
N ASP A 222 9.60 -7.94 -7.58
CA ASP A 222 10.05 -7.73 -8.97
C ASP A 222 11.19 -6.70 -9.09
N VAL A 223 11.85 -6.37 -7.96
CA VAL A 223 12.96 -5.40 -7.93
C VAL A 223 14.27 -6.09 -8.31
N ALA A 224 14.88 -5.64 -9.40
CA ALA A 224 16.15 -6.16 -9.93
C ALA A 224 17.38 -5.58 -9.19
N ALA A 225 17.44 -5.79 -7.88
CA ALA A 225 18.55 -5.38 -7.03
C ALA A 225 18.79 -6.38 -5.89
N SER A 226 19.85 -6.16 -5.13
CA SER A 226 20.23 -6.97 -3.99
C SER A 226 20.19 -6.20 -2.68
N VAL A 227 19.86 -6.90 -1.60
CA VAL A 227 19.87 -6.42 -0.22
C VAL A 227 21.08 -7.00 0.50
N SER A 228 21.79 -6.15 1.24
CA SER A 228 22.81 -6.56 2.21
C SER A 228 22.54 -5.86 3.53
N LEU A 229 22.19 -6.63 4.56
CA LEU A 229 22.01 -6.06 5.88
C LEU A 229 23.37 -5.98 6.60
N SER A 230 23.54 -4.90 7.34
CA SER A 230 24.63 -4.77 8.30
C SER A 230 24.04 -4.83 9.71
N ALA A 231 24.84 -5.15 10.72
CA ALA A 231 24.41 -5.03 12.11
C ALA A 231 23.94 -3.60 12.44
N LYS A 232 24.50 -2.58 11.76
CA LYS A 232 24.08 -1.18 11.88
C LYS A 232 22.70 -0.90 11.25
N SER A 233 22.26 -1.72 10.31
CA SER A 233 20.93 -1.63 9.68
C SER A 233 19.81 -2.12 10.59
N LEU A 234 20.14 -2.80 11.69
CA LEU A 234 19.21 -3.27 12.70
C LEU A 234 19.18 -2.23 13.84
N SER A 235 18.50 -1.12 13.62
CA SER A 235 18.26 -0.14 14.68
C SER A 235 17.43 -0.77 15.81
N GLU A 236 17.69 -0.34 17.05
CA GLU A 236 16.94 -0.82 18.20
C GLU A 236 15.47 -0.35 18.14
N ASN A 237 14.53 -1.29 18.29
CA ASN A 237 13.09 -1.03 18.47
C ASN A 237 12.31 -0.49 17.25
N ILE A 238 12.63 -0.96 16.04
CA ILE A 238 11.82 -0.69 14.83
C ILE A 238 10.85 -1.83 14.51
N SER A 239 9.79 -1.54 13.77
CA SER A 239 8.90 -2.54 13.17
C SER A 239 9.54 -3.20 11.94
N LEU A 240 9.04 -4.38 11.57
CA LEU A 240 9.43 -5.03 10.31
C LEU A 240 9.10 -4.15 9.10
N LEU A 241 7.99 -3.42 9.14
CA LEU A 241 7.63 -2.45 8.10
C LEU A 241 8.70 -1.37 7.93
N GLU A 242 9.18 -0.77 9.02
CA GLU A 242 10.23 0.25 8.98
C GLU A 242 11.55 -0.31 8.45
N LEU A 243 11.91 -1.54 8.84
CA LEU A 243 13.09 -2.22 8.31
C LEU A 243 12.96 -2.41 6.78
N LEU A 244 11.85 -3.00 6.33
CA LEU A 244 11.63 -3.29 4.91
C LEU A 244 11.63 -2.01 4.08
N ARG A 245 10.96 -0.95 4.53
CA ARG A 245 11.00 0.36 3.83
C ARG A 245 12.42 0.91 3.73
N GLY A 246 13.19 0.79 4.81
CA GLY A 246 14.55 1.29 4.87
C GLY A 246 15.53 0.54 3.97
N VAL A 247 15.35 -0.77 3.79
CA VAL A 247 16.30 -1.64 3.05
C VAL A 247 15.88 -1.93 1.62
N LEU A 248 14.63 -1.62 1.26
CA LEU A 248 14.06 -1.77 -0.08
C LEU A 248 13.85 -0.42 -0.80
N ASP A 249 14.36 0.68 -0.23
CA ASP A 249 14.26 2.03 -0.80
C ASP A 249 12.83 2.50 -1.10
N VAL A 250 11.90 2.25 -0.18
CA VAL A 250 10.50 2.65 -0.29
C VAL A 250 10.24 3.95 0.49
N PRO A 251 9.65 5.00 -0.12
CA PRO A 251 8.95 5.02 -1.41
C PRO A 251 9.74 5.70 -2.55
N ALA A 252 11.08 5.72 -2.48
CA ALA A 252 11.89 6.51 -3.41
C ALA A 252 11.96 5.87 -4.81
N PHE A 253 12.28 4.58 -4.86
CA PHE A 253 12.42 3.82 -6.11
C PHE A 253 11.43 2.68 -6.24
N ASN A 254 10.96 2.16 -5.11
CA ASN A 254 10.11 0.98 -5.03
C ASN A 254 8.84 1.25 -4.22
N GLU A 255 7.86 0.37 -4.41
CA GLU A 255 6.60 0.30 -3.68
C GLU A 255 6.58 -0.95 -2.81
N LEU A 256 5.97 -0.86 -1.62
CA LEU A 256 5.74 -1.97 -0.69
C LEU A 256 4.30 -1.86 -0.20
N TYR A 257 3.48 -2.85 -0.51
CA TYR A 257 2.08 -2.89 -0.11
C TYR A 257 1.53 -4.31 -0.07
N VAL A 258 0.32 -4.46 0.47
CA VAL A 258 -0.40 -5.73 0.53
C VAL A 258 -1.58 -5.71 -0.44
N GLU A 259 -1.58 -6.68 -1.34
CA GLU A 259 -2.69 -6.94 -2.24
C GLU A 259 -3.56 -8.09 -1.72
N ASP A 260 -4.88 -7.95 -1.85
CA ASP A 260 -5.82 -9.02 -1.56
C ASP A 260 -6.19 -9.74 -2.85
N SER A 261 -6.11 -11.06 -2.81
CA SER A 261 -6.58 -11.97 -3.84
C SER A 261 -7.51 -13.01 -3.23
N GLU A 262 -8.29 -13.69 -4.07
CA GLU A 262 -9.11 -14.81 -3.62
C GLU A 262 -8.27 -15.90 -2.92
N ALA A 263 -7.06 -16.15 -3.42
CA ALA A 263 -6.12 -17.14 -2.87
C ALA A 263 -5.49 -16.72 -1.53
N GLY A 264 -5.45 -15.42 -1.23
CA GLY A 264 -4.87 -14.89 0.01
C GLY A 264 -4.30 -13.49 -0.13
N ALA A 265 -3.62 -13.05 0.93
CA ALA A 265 -2.87 -11.79 0.95
C ALA A 265 -1.51 -11.98 0.28
N ILE A 266 -1.07 -10.97 -0.47
CA ILE A 266 0.20 -10.97 -1.20
C ILE A 266 1.00 -9.74 -0.76
N LEU A 267 2.21 -9.94 -0.26
CA LEU A 267 3.18 -8.88 -0.03
C LEU A 267 3.84 -8.53 -1.35
N VAL A 268 3.56 -7.33 -1.86
CA VAL A 268 4.08 -6.86 -3.15
C VAL A 268 5.23 -5.90 -2.92
N VAL A 269 6.36 -6.17 -3.57
CA VAL A 269 7.53 -5.29 -3.66
C VAL A 269 7.89 -5.11 -5.12
N ARG A 270 7.72 -3.91 -5.66
CA ARG A 270 7.97 -3.66 -7.09
C ARG A 270 8.60 -2.30 -7.34
N PRO A 271 9.28 -2.08 -8.47
CA PRO A 271 9.69 -0.75 -8.90
C PRO A 271 8.48 0.18 -9.08
N ILE A 272 8.64 1.47 -8.78
CA ILE A 272 7.56 2.45 -9.02
C ILE A 272 7.38 2.58 -10.55
N PRO A 273 6.18 2.29 -11.09
CA PRO A 273 5.94 2.18 -12.52
C PRO A 273 5.71 3.55 -13.17
N LEU A 274 6.64 4.49 -13.01
CA LEU A 274 6.53 5.82 -13.63
C LEU A 274 6.84 5.75 -15.13
N LYS A 275 6.20 6.61 -15.90
CA LYS A 275 6.42 6.74 -17.35
C LYS A 275 7.30 7.95 -17.67
N ASP A 276 8.11 7.80 -18.70
CA ASP A 276 8.76 8.94 -19.35
C ASP A 276 7.70 9.75 -20.11
N THR A 277 7.62 11.05 -19.84
CA THR A 277 6.57 11.94 -20.37
C THR A 277 6.55 12.00 -21.90
N ALA A 278 7.73 11.98 -22.54
CA ALA A 278 7.85 12.16 -23.99
C ALA A 278 7.52 10.87 -24.76
N SER A 279 8.01 9.72 -24.28
CA SER A 279 7.82 8.43 -24.94
C SER A 279 6.57 7.67 -24.50
N GLY A 280 6.00 8.00 -23.33
CA GLY A 280 4.87 7.29 -22.71
C GLY A 280 5.22 5.87 -22.24
N ARG A 281 6.51 5.48 -22.28
CA ARG A 281 6.99 4.17 -21.86
C ARG A 281 7.30 4.17 -20.38
N PHE A 282 7.09 3.03 -19.72
CA PHE A 282 7.53 2.86 -18.33
C PHE A 282 9.06 2.94 -18.23
N LEU A 283 9.54 3.72 -17.26
CA LEU A 283 10.95 3.85 -16.93
C LEU A 283 11.49 2.59 -16.25
N GLN A 284 10.64 1.97 -15.43
CA GLN A 284 10.88 0.71 -14.73
C GLN A 284 9.54 0.11 -14.32
N GLY A 285 9.46 -1.22 -14.25
CA GLY A 285 8.23 -1.92 -13.91
C GLY A 285 7.09 -1.68 -14.90
N GLU A 286 5.94 -2.30 -14.64
CA GLU A 286 4.71 -2.06 -15.39
C GLU A 286 3.53 -1.94 -14.43
N ALA A 287 2.50 -1.23 -14.87
CA ALA A 287 1.24 -1.10 -14.14
C ALA A 287 0.05 -1.37 -15.05
N VAL A 288 -0.97 -1.99 -14.46
CA VAL A 288 -2.28 -2.17 -15.10
C VAL A 288 -2.86 -0.80 -15.45
N GLN A 289 -3.54 -0.74 -16.60
CA GLN A 289 -4.11 0.50 -17.12
C GLN A 289 -5.61 0.29 -17.31
N TRP A 290 -6.42 1.18 -16.72
CA TRP A 290 -7.88 1.15 -16.82
C TRP A 290 -8.38 2.32 -17.64
N ARG A 291 -9.32 2.06 -18.53
CA ARG A 291 -10.08 3.10 -19.22
C ARG A 291 -11.20 3.58 -18.31
N ILE A 292 -11.29 4.90 -18.11
CA ILE A 292 -12.37 5.57 -17.39
C ILE A 292 -13.05 6.54 -18.37
N ASP A 293 -14.34 6.31 -18.60
CA ASP A 293 -15.16 7.19 -19.42
C ASP A 293 -15.79 8.30 -18.58
N ASP A 294 -16.10 9.43 -19.20
CA ASP A 294 -16.71 10.62 -18.58
C ASP A 294 -17.95 10.35 -17.74
N LYS A 295 -18.84 9.46 -18.20
CA LYS A 295 -20.07 9.06 -17.50
C LYS A 295 -19.83 8.46 -16.11
N ASP A 296 -18.61 7.97 -15.86
CA ASP A 296 -18.21 7.35 -14.60
C ASP A 296 -17.49 8.34 -13.67
N ILE A 297 -17.09 9.50 -14.20
CA ILE A 297 -16.43 10.56 -13.43
C ILE A 297 -17.46 11.48 -12.80
N GLU A 298 -17.44 11.58 -11.46
CA GLU A 298 -18.30 12.49 -10.70
C GLU A 298 -17.58 13.81 -10.42
N GLN A 299 -16.30 13.77 -10.10
CA GLN A 299 -15.50 14.95 -9.80
C GLN A 299 -14.04 14.72 -10.20
N LEU A 300 -13.40 15.73 -10.79
CA LEU A 300 -11.96 15.74 -11.05
C LEU A 300 -11.38 17.07 -10.58
N SER A 301 -10.37 17.00 -9.71
CA SER A 301 -9.59 18.15 -9.26
C SER A 301 -8.13 17.91 -9.61
N THR A 302 -7.51 18.86 -10.30
CA THR A 302 -6.14 18.77 -10.77
C THR A 302 -5.39 20.05 -10.43
N GLU A 303 -4.13 19.90 -10.02
CA GLU A 303 -3.22 21.01 -9.77
C GLU A 303 -1.85 20.73 -10.37
N ARG A 304 -1.09 21.81 -10.61
CA ARG A 304 0.32 21.77 -10.98
C ARG A 304 1.08 22.76 -10.14
N SER A 305 2.31 22.42 -9.81
CA SER A 305 3.18 23.21 -8.95
C SER A 305 4.64 23.05 -9.35
N ASP A 306 5.46 24.05 -9.04
CA ASP A 306 6.90 23.98 -9.16
C ASP A 306 7.56 23.31 -7.94
N ALA A 307 6.80 22.99 -6.90
CA ALA A 307 7.31 22.42 -5.65
C ALA A 307 8.13 21.13 -5.84
N GLY A 308 7.82 20.35 -6.88
CA GLY A 308 8.52 19.11 -7.22
C GLY A 308 9.68 19.28 -8.21
N VAL A 309 10.02 20.50 -8.64
CA VAL A 309 11.07 20.74 -9.64
C VAL A 309 12.46 20.56 -9.04
N ALA A 310 13.30 19.79 -9.72
CA ALA A 310 14.72 19.65 -9.44
C ALA A 310 15.52 19.63 -10.74
N ASN A 311 16.76 20.11 -10.68
CA ASN A 311 17.69 20.15 -11.82
C ASN A 311 19.09 19.63 -11.51
N TYR A 312 19.33 19.27 -10.25
CA TYR A 312 20.47 18.47 -9.85
C TYR A 312 19.98 17.19 -9.19
N PHE A 313 20.40 16.03 -9.71
CA PHE A 313 19.95 14.71 -9.25
C PHE A 313 21.16 13.87 -8.87
N ALA A 314 21.19 13.37 -7.64
CA ALA A 314 22.26 12.50 -7.17
C ALA A 314 21.73 11.40 -6.25
N VAL A 315 22.30 10.20 -6.40
CA VAL A 315 22.01 9.03 -5.57
C VAL A 315 23.30 8.54 -4.95
N SER A 316 23.32 8.43 -3.62
CA SER A 316 24.44 7.91 -2.85
C SER A 316 24.10 6.58 -2.19
N SER A 317 25.12 5.78 -1.86
CA SER A 317 24.93 4.58 -1.06
C SER A 317 24.91 4.91 0.43
N ARG A 318 23.96 4.35 1.18
CA ARG A 318 23.91 4.48 2.64
C ARG A 318 25.10 3.79 3.35
N ALA A 319 25.64 2.74 2.76
CA ALA A 319 26.65 1.87 3.40
C ALA A 319 28.08 2.11 2.93
N HIS A 320 28.29 2.77 1.78
CA HIS A 320 29.59 2.86 1.10
C HIS A 320 30.04 4.30 0.89
N ALA A 321 30.60 4.91 1.96
CA ALA A 321 31.03 6.30 1.97
C ALA A 321 32.20 6.61 1.02
N ASP A 322 33.07 5.62 0.79
CA ASP A 322 34.19 5.69 -0.15
C ASP A 322 33.72 5.91 -1.58
N VAL A 323 32.71 5.16 -2.01
CA VAL A 323 32.12 5.30 -3.36
C VAL A 323 31.44 6.66 -3.55
N ASN A 324 30.80 7.17 -2.50
CA ASN A 324 30.10 8.45 -2.54
C ASN A 324 31.04 9.63 -2.83
N GLN A 325 32.29 9.59 -2.33
CA GLN A 325 33.27 10.65 -2.59
C GLN A 325 33.67 10.72 -4.07
N THR A 326 33.83 9.57 -4.72
CA THR A 326 34.16 9.51 -6.16
C THR A 326 33.02 10.06 -7.02
N LEU A 327 31.77 9.73 -6.70
CA LEU A 327 30.59 10.19 -7.44
C LEU A 327 30.41 11.71 -7.37
N THR A 328 30.65 12.33 -6.21
CA THR A 328 30.44 13.77 -6.05
C THR A 328 31.28 14.64 -7.00
N ALA A 329 32.47 14.19 -7.41
CA ALA A 329 33.32 14.93 -8.35
C ALA A 329 32.83 14.82 -9.80
N GLU A 330 32.30 13.64 -10.19
CA GLU A 330 31.82 13.36 -11.55
C GLU A 330 30.39 13.89 -11.78
N ASP A 331 29.52 13.84 -10.76
CA ASP A 331 28.14 14.32 -10.83
C ASP A 331 28.07 15.83 -11.11
N VAL A 332 29.05 16.60 -10.63
CA VAL A 332 29.17 18.04 -10.92
C VAL A 332 29.37 18.30 -12.41
N GLN A 333 30.09 17.42 -13.11
CA GLN A 333 30.36 17.57 -14.54
C GLN A 333 29.13 17.20 -15.39
N THR A 334 28.42 16.13 -15.05
CA THR A 334 27.22 15.66 -15.78
C THR A 334 25.97 16.50 -15.48
N ALA A 335 25.93 17.17 -14.32
CA ALA A 335 24.83 18.05 -13.95
C ALA A 335 24.64 19.23 -14.90
N GLN A 336 25.72 19.71 -15.54
CA GLN A 336 25.67 20.89 -16.40
C GLN A 336 24.68 20.74 -17.57
N ASP A 337 24.59 19.54 -18.16
CA ASP A 337 23.67 19.26 -19.27
C ASP A 337 22.19 19.28 -18.82
N ARG A 338 21.92 19.01 -17.54
CA ARG A 338 20.56 18.93 -16.99
C ARG A 338 20.03 20.27 -16.49
N LEU A 339 20.92 21.22 -16.18
CA LEU A 339 20.54 22.56 -15.72
C LEU A 339 19.78 23.37 -16.79
N GLY A 340 19.91 23.01 -18.07
CA GLY A 340 19.24 23.68 -19.19
C GLY A 340 17.94 23.02 -19.67
N TYR A 341 17.49 21.91 -19.07
CA TYR A 341 16.30 21.21 -19.54
C TYR A 341 15.03 22.06 -19.34
N VAL A 342 14.21 22.20 -20.39
CA VAL A 342 13.11 23.19 -20.44
C VAL A 342 12.15 23.15 -19.24
N ASN A 343 11.81 21.96 -18.74
CA ASN A 343 10.85 21.80 -17.65
C ASN A 343 11.48 21.90 -16.24
N SER A 344 12.80 22.05 -16.15
CA SER A 344 13.52 22.19 -14.87
C SER A 344 14.66 23.20 -14.91
N ALA A 345 14.72 24.05 -15.94
CA ALA A 345 15.85 24.92 -16.21
C ALA A 345 16.19 25.79 -14.98
N SER A 346 17.45 25.77 -14.54
CA SER A 346 17.88 26.48 -13.33
C SER A 346 17.77 28.01 -13.48
N ALA A 347 17.81 28.51 -14.72
CA ALA A 347 17.59 29.92 -15.02
C ALA A 347 16.16 30.38 -14.71
N VAL A 348 15.17 29.46 -14.74
CA VAL A 348 13.75 29.76 -14.48
C VAL A 348 13.36 29.38 -13.05
N PHE A 349 13.74 28.19 -12.60
CA PHE A 349 13.30 27.63 -11.31
C PHE A 349 14.33 27.75 -10.19
N GLY A 350 15.50 28.32 -10.46
CA GLY A 350 16.65 28.34 -9.54
C GLY A 350 17.35 26.97 -9.45
N PHE A 351 18.50 26.92 -8.78
CA PHE A 351 19.20 25.66 -8.51
C PHE A 351 18.45 24.86 -7.44
N ARG A 352 17.97 23.67 -7.79
CA ARG A 352 17.18 22.80 -6.92
C ARG A 352 17.72 21.38 -6.99
N ALA A 353 18.29 20.91 -5.87
CA ALA A 353 18.88 19.59 -5.77
C ALA A 353 17.91 18.56 -5.19
N MET A 354 17.81 17.40 -5.84
CA MET A 354 17.14 16.21 -5.34
C MET A 354 18.21 15.13 -5.09
N ARG A 355 18.39 14.80 -3.81
CA ARG A 355 19.37 13.80 -3.38
C ARG A 355 18.64 12.65 -2.69
N MET A 356 19.00 11.43 -3.04
CA MET A 356 18.45 10.22 -2.44
C MET A 356 19.58 9.31 -1.98
N GLU A 357 19.32 8.53 -0.94
CA GLU A 357 20.20 7.44 -0.53
C GLU A 357 19.56 6.10 -0.88
N THR A 358 20.35 5.17 -1.40
CA THR A 358 19.94 3.78 -1.62
C THR A 358 20.62 2.85 -0.62
N ALA A 359 19.84 1.92 -0.05
CA ALA A 359 20.34 0.78 0.71
C ALA A 359 20.55 -0.47 -0.17
N LEU A 360 20.04 -0.44 -1.40
CA LEU A 360 20.17 -1.52 -2.37
C LEU A 360 21.55 -1.53 -3.03
N LEU A 361 21.91 -2.71 -3.52
CA LEU A 361 23.16 -3.01 -4.22
C LEU A 361 22.84 -3.62 -5.58
N PRO A 362 23.76 -3.54 -6.56
CA PRO A 362 23.58 -4.26 -7.82
C PRO A 362 23.53 -5.77 -7.58
N ASN A 363 22.75 -6.50 -8.39
CA ASN A 363 22.58 -7.97 -8.26
C ASN A 363 23.91 -8.75 -8.24
N GLN A 364 24.93 -8.24 -8.91
CA GLN A 364 26.25 -8.85 -9.03
C GLN A 364 27.24 -8.43 -7.93
N TYR A 365 26.76 -7.74 -6.90
CA TYR A 365 27.58 -7.31 -5.77
C TYR A 365 27.87 -8.50 -4.86
N VAL A 366 29.16 -8.78 -4.62
CA VAL A 366 29.57 -9.91 -3.77
C VAL A 366 30.20 -9.37 -2.50
N ARG A 367 29.51 -9.50 -1.37
CA ARG A 367 30.07 -9.17 -0.06
C ARG A 367 30.83 -10.35 0.53
N ASN A 368 32.12 -10.14 0.83
CA ASN A 368 33.00 -11.10 1.50
C ASN A 368 33.67 -10.40 2.69
N ASP A 369 34.00 -11.14 3.74
CA ASP A 369 34.66 -10.61 4.94
C ASP A 369 36.15 -10.33 4.72
N ASN A 370 36.79 -11.06 3.79
CA ASN A 370 38.19 -10.86 3.40
C ASN A 370 38.34 -10.78 1.86
N PRO A 371 37.76 -9.76 1.20
CA PRO A 371 37.81 -9.67 -0.25
C PRO A 371 39.23 -9.39 -0.74
N LYS A 372 39.67 -10.08 -1.80
CA LYS A 372 40.91 -9.74 -2.51
C LYS A 372 40.80 -8.33 -3.11
N LYS A 373 41.91 -7.59 -3.22
CA LYS A 373 41.92 -6.21 -3.79
C LYS A 373 41.18 -6.08 -5.13
N ALA A 374 41.32 -7.05 -6.02
CA ALA A 374 40.63 -7.06 -7.32
C ALA A 374 39.10 -7.16 -7.18
N VAL A 375 38.59 -7.90 -6.18
CA VAL A 375 37.16 -8.01 -5.88
C VAL A 375 36.63 -6.70 -5.31
N ILE A 376 37.42 -6.02 -4.47
CA ILE A 376 37.09 -4.69 -3.95
C ILE A 376 36.95 -3.71 -5.11
N ALA A 377 37.97 -3.59 -5.97
CA ALA A 377 37.94 -2.69 -7.12
C ALA A 377 36.76 -2.97 -8.07
N GLY A 378 36.49 -4.25 -8.36
CA GLY A 378 35.34 -4.63 -9.19
C GLY A 378 33.99 -4.32 -8.55
N ASN A 379 33.84 -4.49 -7.24
CA ASN A 379 32.62 -4.12 -6.51
C ASN A 379 32.41 -2.61 -6.44
N THR A 380 33.48 -1.84 -6.19
CA THR A 380 33.46 -0.38 -6.23
C THR A 380 32.94 0.09 -7.59
N GLN A 381 33.50 -0.40 -8.70
CA GLN A 381 33.06 -0.04 -10.04
C GLN A 381 31.58 -0.37 -10.29
N LYS A 382 31.16 -1.61 -9.98
CA LYS A 382 29.76 -2.04 -10.12
C LYS A 382 28.80 -1.16 -9.32
N LEU A 383 29.18 -0.79 -8.10
CA LEU A 383 28.37 0.07 -7.24
C LEU A 383 28.31 1.49 -7.79
N THR A 384 29.43 2.05 -8.25
CA THR A 384 29.47 3.36 -8.92
C THR A 384 28.54 3.38 -10.13
N ASP A 385 28.61 2.38 -11.01
CA ASP A 385 27.76 2.29 -12.21
C ASP A 385 26.27 2.15 -11.84
N TYR A 386 25.97 1.34 -10.83
CA TYR A 386 24.63 1.23 -10.28
C TYR A 386 24.11 2.58 -9.78
N LEU A 387 24.88 3.30 -8.96
CA LEU A 387 24.49 4.61 -8.42
C LEU A 387 24.30 5.65 -9.53
N ARG A 388 25.16 5.66 -10.57
CA ARG A 388 24.95 6.50 -11.77
C ARG A 388 23.63 6.17 -12.47
N SER A 389 23.31 4.88 -12.63
CA SER A 389 22.04 4.45 -13.24
C SER A 389 20.82 4.90 -12.41
N GLN A 390 20.91 4.85 -11.07
CA GLN A 390 19.87 5.33 -10.18
C GLN A 390 19.73 6.86 -10.24
N SER A 391 20.84 7.61 -10.32
CA SER A 391 20.81 9.07 -10.54
C SER A 391 20.18 9.45 -11.88
N ALA A 392 20.41 8.67 -12.93
CA ALA A 392 19.79 8.88 -14.24
C ALA A 392 18.28 8.56 -14.20
N LEU A 393 17.91 7.47 -13.55
CA LEU A 393 16.51 7.10 -13.32
C LEU A 393 15.78 8.18 -12.49
N LEU A 394 16.37 8.65 -11.39
CA LEU A 394 15.80 9.70 -10.54
C LEU A 394 15.55 10.99 -11.33
N ALA A 395 16.47 11.36 -12.23
CA ALA A 395 16.29 12.50 -13.13
C ALA A 395 15.15 12.26 -14.13
N ALA A 396 15.11 11.09 -14.78
CA ALA A 396 14.05 10.74 -15.73
C ALA A 396 12.66 10.73 -15.06
N MET A 397 12.58 10.25 -13.82
CA MET A 397 11.35 10.23 -13.02
C MET A 397 10.85 11.63 -12.64
N ASN A 398 11.70 12.68 -12.62
CA ASN A 398 11.35 13.95 -11.96
C ASN A 398 11.58 15.21 -12.80
N ARG A 399 12.32 15.14 -13.91
CA ARG A 399 12.65 16.32 -14.75
C ARG A 399 11.42 17.05 -15.31
N ASP A 400 10.28 16.36 -15.43
CA ASP A 400 9.04 16.89 -16.01
C ASP A 400 7.98 17.22 -14.96
N ASN A 401 8.30 17.21 -13.66
CA ASN A 401 7.30 17.38 -12.59
C ASN A 401 6.44 18.64 -12.73
N VAL A 402 6.96 19.72 -13.33
CA VAL A 402 6.21 20.99 -13.49
C VAL A 402 5.04 20.90 -14.48
N ILE A 403 5.08 19.95 -15.41
CA ILE A 403 4.03 19.77 -16.43
C ILE A 403 3.09 18.61 -16.10
N LEU A 404 3.34 17.88 -15.02
CA LEU A 404 2.53 16.76 -14.56
C LEU A 404 1.54 17.22 -13.48
N ASP A 405 0.32 16.71 -13.56
CA ASP A 405 -0.76 17.04 -12.63
C ASP A 405 -0.75 16.12 -11.40
N SER A 406 -1.09 16.66 -10.24
CA SER A 406 -1.53 15.90 -9.06
C SER A 406 -2.96 16.26 -8.71
N GLY A 407 -3.65 15.42 -7.94
CA GLY A 407 -4.98 15.76 -7.46
C GLY A 407 -5.83 14.58 -7.04
N SER A 408 -7.14 14.77 -7.21
CA SER A 408 -8.15 13.80 -6.79
C SER A 408 -9.23 13.60 -7.84
N LEU A 409 -9.74 12.37 -7.91
CA LEU A 409 -10.75 11.92 -8.84
C LEU A 409 -11.81 11.14 -8.06
N GLN A 410 -13.08 11.52 -8.19
CA GLN A 410 -14.21 10.74 -7.67
C GLN A 410 -14.92 10.09 -8.85
N LEU A 411 -15.13 8.78 -8.71
CA LEU A 411 -15.82 7.95 -9.68
C LEU A 411 -17.04 7.32 -9.04
N ARG A 412 -18.03 7.02 -9.88
CA ARG A 412 -19.03 6.01 -9.58
C ARG A 412 -18.29 4.72 -9.22
N GLY A 413 -18.66 4.09 -8.11
CA GLY A 413 -17.82 3.07 -7.49
C GLY A 413 -17.39 1.96 -8.43
N ASP A 414 -16.10 1.60 -8.45
CA ASP A 414 -15.55 0.55 -9.30
C ASP A 414 -14.60 -0.32 -8.47
N GLU A 415 -15.10 -1.49 -8.08
CA GLU A 415 -14.39 -2.46 -7.23
C GLU A 415 -13.15 -3.07 -7.87
N ARG A 416 -12.95 -2.89 -9.19
CA ARG A 416 -11.79 -3.44 -9.91
C ARG A 416 -10.55 -2.58 -9.74
N LEU A 417 -10.72 -1.32 -9.34
CA LEU A 417 -9.61 -0.38 -9.21
C LEU A 417 -8.76 -0.75 -7.99
N LYS A 418 -7.46 -0.89 -8.21
CA LYS A 418 -6.45 -1.15 -7.17
C LYS A 418 -5.42 -0.02 -7.18
N PRO A 419 -4.84 0.37 -6.03
CA PRO A 419 -3.80 1.38 -6.02
C PRO A 419 -2.59 0.92 -6.83
N GLY A 420 -1.86 1.88 -7.39
CA GLY A 420 -0.71 1.61 -8.25
C GLY A 420 -1.07 1.20 -9.68
N CYS A 421 -2.21 1.67 -10.19
CA CYS A 421 -2.60 1.52 -11.59
C CYS A 421 -2.62 2.89 -12.30
N TYR A 422 -2.65 2.86 -13.63
CA TYR A 422 -2.92 4.07 -14.44
C TYR A 422 -4.38 4.13 -14.82
N LEU A 423 -5.00 5.31 -14.68
CA LEU A 423 -6.35 5.58 -15.17
C LEU A 423 -6.25 6.45 -16.41
N LYS A 424 -6.66 5.92 -17.56
CA LYS A 424 -6.78 6.65 -18.82
C LYS A 424 -8.15 7.30 -18.89
N LEU A 425 -8.17 8.62 -18.89
CA LEU A 425 -9.38 9.42 -18.81
C LEU A 425 -9.86 9.77 -20.22
N TYR A 426 -11.15 9.52 -20.46
CA TYR A 426 -11.81 9.83 -21.72
C TYR A 426 -12.99 10.77 -21.48
N ARG A 427 -13.20 11.74 -22.36
CA ARG A 427 -14.39 12.60 -22.41
C ARG A 427 -14.99 12.52 -23.81
N GLY A 428 -16.29 12.29 -23.93
CA GLY A 428 -16.97 12.00 -25.19
C GLY A 428 -16.28 10.92 -26.03
N GLY A 429 -15.61 9.94 -25.41
CA GLY A 429 -14.82 8.93 -26.11
C GLY A 429 -13.44 9.40 -26.63
N ARG A 430 -13.06 10.66 -26.47
CA ARG A 430 -11.72 11.19 -26.78
C ARG A 430 -10.79 11.06 -25.58
N TYR A 431 -9.55 10.63 -25.80
CA TYR A 431 -8.52 10.53 -24.76
C TYR A 431 -8.09 11.92 -24.29
N MET A 432 -8.12 12.15 -22.98
CA MET A 432 -7.76 13.43 -22.34
C MET A 432 -6.39 13.39 -21.68
N GLY A 433 -5.93 12.21 -21.28
CA GLY A 433 -4.71 12.03 -20.51
C GLY A 433 -4.83 10.82 -19.58
N GLU A 434 -3.79 10.57 -18.81
CA GLU A 434 -3.75 9.50 -17.83
C GLU A 434 -3.19 9.99 -16.50
N VAL A 435 -3.53 9.29 -15.42
CA VAL A 435 -3.07 9.61 -14.05
C VAL A 435 -2.58 8.35 -13.34
N TYR A 436 -1.55 8.47 -12.49
CA TYR A 436 -1.09 7.36 -11.65
C TYR A 436 -1.84 7.34 -10.32
N ALA A 437 -2.76 6.39 -10.17
CA ALA A 437 -3.63 6.26 -9.00
C ALA A 437 -2.90 5.58 -7.84
N HIS A 438 -2.18 6.35 -7.02
CA HIS A 438 -1.39 5.78 -5.92
C HIS A 438 -2.20 5.47 -4.65
N THR A 439 -3.41 6.05 -4.49
CA THR A 439 -4.31 5.77 -3.37
C THR A 439 -5.74 5.67 -3.86
N ILE A 440 -6.46 4.64 -3.42
CA ILE A 440 -7.86 4.40 -3.75
C ILE A 440 -8.65 4.16 -2.47
N SER A 441 -9.79 4.83 -2.34
CA SER A 441 -10.80 4.59 -1.30
C SER A 441 -12.12 4.19 -1.94
N HIS A 442 -12.73 3.13 -1.44
CA HIS A 442 -14.06 2.67 -1.79
C HIS A 442 -14.98 2.96 -0.62
N ARG A 443 -16.03 3.75 -0.84
CA ARG A 443 -17.03 4.08 0.17
C ARG A 443 -18.40 3.61 -0.28
N PHE A 444 -19.00 2.72 0.50
CA PHE A 444 -20.35 2.23 0.33
C PHE A 444 -21.23 2.77 1.46
N THR A 445 -22.35 3.38 1.09
CA THR A 445 -23.40 3.81 2.01
C THR A 445 -24.70 3.16 1.58
N LEU A 446 -25.34 2.43 2.52
CA LEU A 446 -26.50 1.61 2.20
C LEU A 446 -27.66 2.47 1.65
N TYR A 447 -28.27 2.01 0.56
CA TYR A 447 -29.36 2.70 -0.16
C TYR A 447 -29.02 4.09 -0.72
N GLN A 448 -27.76 4.52 -0.67
CA GLN A 448 -27.36 5.86 -1.13
C GLN A 448 -26.39 5.77 -2.30
N SER A 449 -25.18 5.24 -2.07
CA SER A 449 -24.11 5.36 -3.06
C SER A 449 -23.00 4.35 -2.85
N PHE A 450 -22.31 4.00 -3.93
CA PHE A 450 -20.97 3.45 -3.91
C PHE A 450 -20.07 4.37 -4.71
N VAL A 451 -19.04 4.92 -4.07
CA VAL A 451 -18.12 5.91 -4.64
C VAL A 451 -16.69 5.41 -4.52
N SER A 452 -15.89 5.62 -5.56
CA SER A 452 -14.45 5.38 -5.53
C SER A 452 -13.70 6.70 -5.61
N SER A 453 -12.96 7.01 -4.57
CA SER A 453 -12.14 8.22 -4.45
C SER A 453 -10.67 7.87 -4.67
N ILE A 454 -10.07 8.51 -5.67
CA ILE A 454 -8.68 8.29 -6.07
C ILE A 454 -7.88 9.54 -5.75
N VAL A 455 -6.68 9.34 -5.17
CA VAL A 455 -5.62 10.36 -5.14
C VAL A 455 -4.55 9.91 -6.11
N PHE A 456 -4.14 10.84 -6.97
CA PHE A 456 -3.19 10.57 -8.03
C PHE A 456 -2.09 11.62 -8.10
N ASP A 457 -0.97 11.20 -8.67
CA ASP A 457 0.11 12.05 -9.16
C ASP A 457 0.39 11.69 -10.63
N ARG A 458 1.37 12.36 -11.24
CA ARG A 458 1.87 12.01 -12.59
C ARG A 458 0.81 12.10 -13.68
N GLY A 459 -0.17 12.99 -13.51
CA GLY A 459 -1.23 13.24 -14.48
C GLY A 459 -0.68 13.91 -15.74
N THR A 460 -1.16 13.52 -16.91
CA THR A 460 -0.76 14.10 -18.20
C THR A 460 -1.83 15.00 -18.82
N LEU A 461 -2.83 15.41 -18.06
CA LEU A 461 -3.98 16.17 -18.57
C LEU A 461 -3.55 17.52 -19.14
N PHE A 462 -2.67 18.24 -18.45
CA PHE A 462 -2.10 19.47 -18.99
C PHE A 462 -1.23 19.19 -20.22
N TYR A 463 -0.36 18.19 -20.16
CA TYR A 463 0.56 17.85 -21.26
C TYR A 463 -0.20 17.54 -22.56
N GLU A 464 -1.23 16.70 -22.50
CA GLU A 464 -2.05 16.36 -23.65
C GLU A 464 -2.85 17.57 -24.17
N ARG A 465 -3.34 18.43 -23.26
CA ARG A 465 -4.02 19.67 -23.63
C ARG A 465 -3.08 20.65 -24.34
N ALA A 466 -1.84 20.79 -23.86
CA ALA A 466 -0.83 21.66 -24.45
C ALA A 466 -0.34 21.16 -25.82
N LYS A 467 -0.40 19.85 -26.07
CA LYS A 467 -0.08 19.22 -27.35
C LYS A 467 -1.20 19.34 -28.39
N ALA A 468 -2.45 19.53 -27.96
CA ALA A 468 -3.59 19.59 -28.84
C ALA A 468 -3.57 20.85 -29.73
N GLU A 469 -3.67 20.69 -31.05
CA GLU A 469 -3.73 21.80 -32.01
C GLU A 469 -4.99 22.66 -31.86
N GLN A 470 -6.06 22.08 -31.31
CA GLN A 470 -7.33 22.75 -31.08
C GLN A 470 -7.72 22.66 -29.60
N SER A 471 -8.35 23.71 -29.09
CA SER A 471 -8.86 23.74 -27.72
C SER A 471 -9.83 22.57 -27.48
N LEU A 472 -9.59 21.81 -26.41
CA LEU A 472 -10.48 20.74 -25.97
C LEU A 472 -11.74 21.28 -25.27
N TYR A 473 -11.75 22.55 -24.88
CA TYR A 473 -12.81 23.13 -24.05
C TYR A 473 -14.22 23.13 -24.71
N PRO A 474 -14.39 23.52 -25.99
CA PRO A 474 -15.71 23.48 -26.63
C PRO A 474 -16.28 22.06 -26.71
N TYR A 475 -15.40 21.07 -26.85
CA TYR A 475 -15.77 19.66 -26.89
C TYR A 475 -16.29 19.18 -25.53
N GLU A 476 -15.60 19.56 -24.44
CA GLU A 476 -16.01 19.27 -23.08
C GLU A 476 -17.43 19.83 -22.80
N GLN A 477 -17.69 21.08 -23.21
CA GLN A 477 -19.02 21.68 -23.09
C GLN A 477 -20.11 20.94 -23.89
N ALA A 478 -19.80 20.50 -25.11
CA ALA A 478 -20.77 19.83 -25.98
C ALA A 478 -21.16 18.43 -25.49
N THR A 479 -20.26 17.74 -24.78
CA THR A 479 -20.49 16.37 -24.30
C THR A 479 -21.35 16.27 -23.04
N GLY A 480 -21.76 17.39 -22.44
CA GLY A 480 -22.57 17.40 -21.21
C GLY A 480 -21.88 16.77 -19.99
N GLY A 481 -20.57 16.49 -20.07
CA GLY A 481 -19.78 15.95 -18.98
C GLY A 481 -19.26 17.06 -18.07
N ILE A 482 -19.58 16.95 -16.78
CA ILE A 482 -19.17 17.82 -15.66
C ILE A 482 -19.22 19.31 -16.00
N VAL A 483 -20.42 19.89 -15.90
CA VAL A 483 -20.63 21.33 -15.71
C VAL A 483 -20.70 21.63 -14.22
#